data_AF-A0A3D9LLR8-F1
#
_entry.id   AF-A0A3D9LLR8-F1
#
_cell.length_a   1.000
_cell.length_b   1.000
_cell.length_c   1.000
_cell.angle_alpha   90.00
_cell.angle_beta   90.00
_cell.angle_gamma   90.00
#
_symmetry.space_group_name_H-M   'P 1'
#
loop_
_entity.id
_entity.type
_entity.pdbx_description
1 polymer ?
#
loop_
_entity_poly.entity_id
_entity_poly.type
_entity_poly.pdbx_seq_one_letter_code
_entity_poly.pdbx_strand_id
1 'polypeptide(L)'
;MSRTASHKWVFAARFRRGAFGWKSALPIQRLKEALTEIRQIARADPVLAADGAVALLEMLSPALEQVDSSSGAIGTAVNRAIDALVPVIGGADVPAPVRMRWLDRLFDALQEDRMPYIEQLGDRWGDLCTSSTIASSWADRLLPGTARVMGAEGLGEHFAGTTACQRAERRPPP
;
A
#
# COMPACT_ATOMS: atom_id res chain seq x y z
N MET A 1 27.95 2.27 19.41
CA MET A 1 26.71 2.46 18.62
C MET A 1 27.10 2.44 17.15
N SER A 2 27.03 1.26 16.52
CA SER A 2 27.30 1.10 15.09
C SER A 2 26.21 1.81 14.30
N ARG A 3 26.61 2.77 13.48
CA ARG A 3 25.73 3.47 12.54
C ARG A 3 25.32 2.42 11.49
N THR A 4 24.14 1.82 11.62
CA THR A 4 23.58 0.95 10.59
C THR A 4 23.46 1.79 9.33
N ALA A 5 24.22 1.46 8.29
CA ALA A 5 24.07 2.13 7.00
C ALA A 5 22.62 1.91 6.55
N SER A 6 21.88 2.99 6.35
CA SER A 6 20.53 2.95 5.79
C SER A 6 20.61 2.24 4.43
N HIS A 7 19.87 1.15 4.28
CA HIS A 7 19.79 0.44 3.00
C HIS A 7 19.24 1.39 1.93
N LYS A 8 19.99 1.55 0.86
CA LYS A 8 19.60 2.42 -0.25
C LYS A 8 18.78 1.62 -1.26
N TRP A 9 17.46 1.76 -1.19
CA TRP A 9 16.54 1.13 -2.13
C TRP A 9 16.80 1.56 -3.57
N VAL A 10 17.07 0.60 -4.45
CA VAL A 10 17.28 0.86 -5.89
C VAL A 10 15.97 1.29 -6.55
N PHE A 11 14.84 0.70 -6.15
CA PHE A 11 13.53 1.06 -6.67
C PHE A 11 13.17 2.54 -6.43
N ALA A 12 13.62 3.15 -5.34
CA ALA A 12 13.24 4.52 -4.97
C ALA A 12 13.64 5.55 -6.04
N ALA A 13 14.78 5.35 -6.70
CA ALA A 13 15.22 6.22 -7.80
C ALA A 13 14.42 6.00 -9.10
N ARG A 14 13.77 4.84 -9.24
CA ARG A 14 13.09 4.37 -10.45
C ARG A 14 11.60 4.69 -10.44
N PHE A 15 10.97 4.73 -9.28
CA PHE A 15 9.55 5.06 -9.08
C PHE A 15 9.34 6.53 -8.68
N ARG A 16 10.01 7.46 -9.38
CA ARG A 16 9.72 8.89 -9.22
C ARG A 16 8.39 9.22 -9.91
N ARG A 17 7.72 10.30 -9.47
CA ARG A 17 6.48 10.78 -10.11
C ARG A 17 6.67 10.92 -11.63
N GLY A 18 5.77 10.33 -12.41
CA GLY A 18 5.81 10.37 -13.88
C GLY A 18 7.03 9.70 -14.53
N ALA A 19 7.72 8.77 -13.85
CA ALA A 19 8.98 8.21 -14.35
C ALA A 19 8.88 7.36 -15.62
N PHE A 20 7.68 6.89 -15.99
CA PHE A 20 7.51 5.85 -17.01
C PHE A 20 6.88 6.32 -18.34
N GLY A 21 6.31 7.53 -18.39
CA GLY A 21 5.48 7.95 -19.52
C GLY A 21 4.33 6.98 -19.78
N TRP A 22 3.90 6.84 -21.04
CA TRP A 22 2.70 6.07 -21.39
C TRP A 22 2.89 4.55 -21.53
N LYS A 23 4.13 4.04 -21.61
CA LYS A 23 4.39 2.61 -21.87
C LYS A 23 4.30 1.77 -20.59
N SER A 24 3.59 0.65 -20.65
CA SER A 24 3.39 -0.24 -19.50
C SER A 24 4.47 -1.32 -19.30
N ALA A 25 5.27 -1.66 -20.32
CA ALA A 25 6.28 -2.73 -20.21
C ALA A 25 7.39 -2.43 -19.19
N LEU A 26 7.94 -1.21 -19.22
CA LEU A 26 9.01 -0.78 -18.32
C LEU A 26 8.58 -0.73 -16.84
N PRO A 27 7.45 -0.12 -16.45
CA PRO A 27 7.01 -0.12 -15.06
C PRO A 27 6.75 -1.54 -14.53
N ILE A 28 6.18 -2.43 -15.34
CA ILE A 28 5.98 -3.85 -14.96
C ILE A 28 7.33 -4.52 -14.68
N GLN A 29 8.34 -4.28 -15.52
CA GLN A 29 9.69 -4.81 -15.29
C GLN A 29 10.29 -4.25 -13.99
N ARG A 30 10.21 -2.94 -13.78
CA ARG A 30 10.76 -2.26 -12.59
C ARG A 30 10.08 -2.72 -11.31
N LEU A 31 8.79 -3.02 -11.36
CA LEU A 31 8.03 -3.54 -10.23
C LEU A 31 8.51 -4.94 -9.84
N LYS A 32 8.76 -5.83 -10.80
CA LYS A 32 9.35 -7.16 -10.55
C LYS A 32 10.74 -7.07 -9.92
N GLU A 33 11.57 -6.13 -10.38
CA GLU A 33 12.90 -5.89 -9.81
C GLU A 33 12.79 -5.39 -8.36
N ALA A 34 11.89 -4.45 -8.06
CA ALA A 34 11.66 -3.94 -6.71
C ALA A 34 11.16 -5.03 -5.75
N LEU A 35 10.23 -5.89 -6.20
CA LEU A 35 9.76 -7.04 -5.43
C LEU A 35 10.89 -8.03 -5.12
N THR A 36 11.81 -8.23 -6.08
CA THR A 36 12.98 -9.09 -5.88
C THR A 36 13.92 -8.51 -4.83
N GLU A 37 14.19 -7.20 -4.91
CA GLU A 37 15.00 -6.47 -3.93
C GLU A 37 14.42 -6.59 -2.51
N ILE A 38 13.14 -6.30 -2.32
CA ILE A 38 12.45 -6.38 -1.02
C ILE A 38 12.52 -7.81 -0.46
N ARG A 39 12.26 -8.84 -1.29
CA ARG A 39 12.31 -10.24 -0.85
C ARG A 39 13.71 -10.68 -0.44
N GLN A 40 14.76 -10.13 -1.04
CA GLN A 40 16.13 -10.42 -0.64
C GLN A 40 16.41 -9.86 0.76
N ILE A 41 16.01 -8.61 1.01
CA ILE A 41 16.17 -7.98 2.33
C ILE A 41 15.32 -8.67 3.40
N ALA A 42 14.10 -9.09 3.06
CA ALA A 42 13.18 -9.74 4.00
C ALA A 42 13.75 -11.00 4.67
N ARG A 43 14.77 -11.64 4.08
CA ARG A 43 15.44 -12.82 4.66
C ARG A 43 16.35 -12.48 5.83
N ALA A 44 16.90 -11.26 5.84
CA ALA A 44 17.88 -10.81 6.83
C ALA A 44 17.30 -9.77 7.79
N ASP A 45 16.46 -8.87 7.26
CA ASP A 45 15.84 -7.79 8.01
C ASP A 45 14.37 -7.62 7.55
N PRO A 46 13.42 -8.37 8.15
CA PRO A 46 12.01 -8.30 7.82
C PRO A 46 11.39 -6.91 8.06
N VAL A 47 11.86 -6.18 9.08
CA VAL A 47 11.33 -4.86 9.44
C VAL A 47 11.74 -3.82 8.40
N LEU A 48 13.01 -3.84 7.99
CA LEU A 48 13.49 -2.99 6.90
C LEU A 48 12.77 -3.31 5.59
N ALA A 49 12.57 -4.59 5.28
CA ALA A 49 11.84 -5.00 4.08
C ALA A 49 10.38 -4.53 4.09
N ALA A 50 9.71 -4.57 5.24
CA ALA A 50 8.36 -4.05 5.41
C ALA A 50 8.31 -2.52 5.22
N ASP A 51 9.25 -1.76 5.79
CA ASP A 51 9.32 -0.31 5.57
C ASP A 51 9.59 0.02 4.09
N GLY A 52 10.43 -0.77 3.41
CA GLY A 52 10.66 -0.68 1.96
C GLY A 52 9.42 -1.05 1.13
N ALA A 53 8.64 -2.03 1.56
CA ALA A 53 7.38 -2.39 0.92
C ALA A 53 6.35 -1.26 1.01
N VAL A 54 6.24 -0.61 2.17
CA VAL A 54 5.42 0.60 2.36
C VAL A 54 5.89 1.71 1.42
N ALA A 55 7.19 1.98 1.40
CA ALA A 55 7.78 2.99 0.51
C ALA A 55 7.51 2.74 -0.97
N LEU A 56 7.58 1.48 -1.41
CA LEU A 56 7.27 1.13 -2.80
C LEU A 56 5.80 1.39 -3.12
N LEU A 57 4.87 0.99 -2.23
CA LEU A 57 3.43 1.16 -2.43
C LEU A 57 3.03 2.65 -2.52
N GLU A 58 3.58 3.52 -1.67
CA GLU A 58 3.39 4.98 -1.75
C GLU A 58 3.80 5.55 -3.10
N MET A 59 4.86 4.99 -3.70
CA MET A 59 5.41 5.49 -4.96
C MET A 59 4.66 5.00 -6.20
N LEU A 60 3.84 3.94 -6.11
CA LEU A 60 3.24 3.31 -7.30
C LEU A 60 2.32 4.27 -8.03
N SER A 61 1.30 4.82 -7.36
CA SER A 61 0.33 5.71 -7.99
C SER A 61 0.98 6.92 -8.68
N PRO A 62 1.81 7.74 -8.00
CA PRO A 62 2.43 8.90 -8.65
C PRO A 62 3.42 8.52 -9.76
N ALA A 63 4.11 7.38 -9.66
CA ALA A 63 5.04 6.95 -10.71
C ALA A 63 4.30 6.47 -11.97
N LEU A 64 3.12 5.88 -11.80
CA LEU A 64 2.31 5.28 -12.86
C LEU A 64 1.28 6.24 -13.47
N GLU A 65 1.13 7.47 -12.95
CA GLU A 65 0.05 8.40 -13.33
C GLU A 65 -0.05 8.74 -14.83
N GLN A 66 1.01 8.50 -15.62
CA GLN A 66 1.04 8.72 -17.07
C GLN A 66 0.94 7.44 -17.90
N VAL A 67 0.96 6.26 -17.26
CA VAL A 67 1.03 4.95 -17.93
C VAL A 67 -0.34 4.59 -18.50
N ASP A 68 -0.38 4.17 -19.76
CA ASP A 68 -1.61 3.64 -20.34
C ASP A 68 -2.00 2.31 -19.67
N SER A 69 -3.15 2.34 -18.99
CA SER A 69 -3.73 1.19 -18.29
C SER A 69 -4.83 0.48 -19.06
N SER A 70 -5.15 0.91 -20.29
CA SER A 70 -6.27 0.37 -21.09
C SER A 70 -6.23 -1.15 -21.28
N SER A 71 -5.03 -1.71 -21.41
CA SER A 71 -4.81 -3.16 -21.52
C SER A 71 -5.01 -3.96 -20.22
N GLY A 72 -5.12 -3.29 -19.07
CA GLY A 72 -5.18 -3.91 -17.74
C GLY A 72 -3.88 -4.56 -17.26
N ALA A 73 -2.83 -4.63 -18.09
CA ALA A 73 -1.58 -5.33 -17.78
C ALA A 73 -0.84 -4.71 -16.58
N ILE A 74 -0.77 -3.37 -16.53
CA ILE A 74 -0.13 -2.66 -15.42
C ILE A 74 -0.94 -2.81 -14.12
N GLY A 75 -2.27 -2.67 -14.16
CA GLY A 75 -3.13 -2.88 -13.01
C GLY A 75 -3.00 -4.29 -12.44
N THR A 76 -3.03 -5.31 -13.31
CA THR A 76 -2.78 -6.71 -12.90
C THR A 76 -1.42 -6.90 -12.24
N ALA A 77 -0.38 -6.22 -12.73
CA ALA A 77 0.96 -6.29 -12.15
C ALA A 77 1.03 -5.61 -10.77
N VAL A 78 0.37 -4.47 -10.60
CA VAL A 78 0.27 -3.77 -9.31
C VAL A 78 -0.51 -4.58 -8.30
N ASN A 79 -1.65 -5.13 -8.68
CA ASN A 79 -2.48 -6.01 -7.85
C ASN A 79 -1.67 -7.21 -7.30
N ARG A 80 -0.91 -7.87 -8.18
CA ARG A 80 0.00 -8.95 -7.78
C ARG A 80 1.14 -8.48 -6.87
N ALA A 81 1.60 -7.24 -7.03
CA ALA A 81 2.60 -6.67 -6.14
C ALA A 81 2.01 -6.39 -4.76
N ILE A 82 0.79 -5.85 -4.67
CA ILE A 82 0.05 -5.66 -3.41
C ILE A 82 -0.11 -7.00 -2.69
N ASP A 83 -0.61 -8.03 -3.37
CA ASP A 83 -0.75 -9.37 -2.80
C ASP A 83 0.57 -9.97 -2.31
N ALA A 84 1.70 -9.61 -2.94
CA ALA A 84 3.03 -10.05 -2.51
C ALA A 84 3.62 -9.23 -1.36
N LEU A 85 3.28 -7.95 -1.25
CA LEU A 85 3.86 -7.02 -0.26
C LEU A 85 3.06 -6.98 1.04
N VAL A 86 1.74 -7.19 0.99
CA VAL A 86 0.90 -7.22 2.19
C VAL A 86 1.41 -8.24 3.23
N PRO A 87 1.76 -9.50 2.87
CA PRO A 87 2.34 -10.44 3.83
C PRO A 87 3.72 -10.04 4.36
N VAL A 88 4.52 -9.31 3.56
CA VAL A 88 5.83 -8.79 4.01
C VAL A 88 5.62 -7.73 5.08
N ILE A 89 4.67 -6.81 4.87
CA ILE A 89 4.33 -5.77 5.83
C ILE A 89 3.71 -6.40 7.08
N GLY A 90 2.63 -7.18 6.92
CA GLY A 90 1.90 -7.80 8.03
C GLY A 90 2.73 -8.80 8.84
N GLY A 91 3.69 -9.49 8.22
CA GLY A 91 4.55 -10.47 8.88
C GLY A 91 5.71 -9.89 9.69
N ALA A 92 6.04 -8.60 9.52
CA ALA A 92 7.11 -7.97 10.30
C ALA A 92 6.66 -7.73 11.74
N ASP A 93 7.37 -8.27 12.73
CA ASP A 93 7.09 -8.00 14.15
C ASP A 93 7.61 -6.61 14.55
N VAL A 94 6.68 -5.67 14.75
CA VAL A 94 6.99 -4.28 15.10
C VAL A 94 6.04 -3.75 16.16
N PRO A 95 6.49 -2.80 17.00
CA PRO A 95 5.60 -2.12 17.93
C PRO A 95 4.42 -1.44 17.22
N ALA A 96 3.27 -1.40 17.88
CA ALA A 96 2.05 -0.81 17.32
C ALA A 96 2.23 0.61 16.75
N PRO A 97 3.02 1.54 17.35
CA PRO A 97 3.25 2.85 16.76
C PRO A 97 3.95 2.83 15.39
N VAL A 98 4.83 1.85 15.14
CA VAL A 98 5.47 1.68 13.84
C VAL A 98 4.45 1.20 12.81
N ARG A 99 3.62 0.21 13.20
CA ARG A 99 2.52 -0.28 12.35
C ARG A 99 1.54 0.83 11.98
N MET A 100 1.10 1.62 12.96
CA MET A 100 0.19 2.74 12.73
C MET A 100 0.77 3.74 11.74
N ARG A 101 2.06 4.09 11.88
CA ARG A 101 2.75 4.98 10.94
C ARG A 101 2.79 4.43 9.52
N TRP A 102 2.98 3.12 9.35
CA TRP A 102 2.91 2.50 8.02
C TRP A 102 1.50 2.58 7.44
N LEU A 103 0.47 2.30 8.25
CA LEU A 103 -0.92 2.41 7.82
C LEU A 103 -1.30 3.87 7.47
N ASP A 104 -0.82 4.85 8.23
CA ASP A 104 -1.02 6.28 7.91
C ASP A 104 -0.50 6.61 6.52
N ARG A 105 0.75 6.25 6.26
CA ARG A 105 1.43 6.42 4.96
C ARG A 105 0.69 5.74 3.81
N LEU A 106 0.25 4.50 4.00
CA LEU A 106 -0.51 3.76 2.99
C LEU A 106 -1.90 4.36 2.76
N PHE A 107 -2.51 4.91 3.81
CA PHE A 107 -3.80 5.58 3.70
C PHE A 107 -3.67 6.89 2.93
N ASP A 108 -2.65 7.70 3.23
CA ASP A 108 -2.34 8.92 2.48
C ASP A 108 -2.13 8.60 0.99
N ALA A 109 -1.40 7.51 0.68
CA ALA A 109 -1.22 7.05 -0.69
C ALA A 109 -2.55 6.67 -1.37
N LEU A 110 -3.47 5.99 -0.66
CA LEU A 110 -4.82 5.68 -1.15
C LEU A 110 -5.64 6.95 -1.41
N GLN A 111 -5.52 7.97 -0.56
CA GLN A 111 -6.21 9.25 -0.76
C GLN A 111 -5.69 10.02 -1.98
N GLU A 112 -4.41 9.87 -2.29
CA GLU A 112 -3.76 10.50 -3.46
C GLU A 112 -3.88 9.66 -4.75
N ASP A 113 -4.52 8.48 -4.71
CA ASP A 113 -4.62 7.52 -5.83
C ASP A 113 -5.63 7.95 -6.90
N ARG A 114 -5.32 9.05 -7.60
CA ARG A 114 -6.21 9.67 -8.61
C ARG A 114 -6.66 8.71 -9.70
N MET A 115 -5.75 7.82 -10.12
CA MET A 115 -6.04 6.68 -10.98
C MET A 115 -5.93 5.45 -10.09
N PRO A 116 -6.94 4.58 -9.98
CA PRO A 116 -7.03 3.56 -8.93
C PRO A 116 -6.05 2.40 -9.16
N TYR A 117 -4.74 2.66 -9.07
CA TYR A 117 -3.71 1.65 -9.24
C TYR A 117 -3.54 0.83 -7.97
N ILE A 118 -3.72 1.44 -6.79
CA ILE A 118 -3.49 0.80 -5.50
C ILE A 118 -4.77 0.60 -4.69
N GLU A 119 -5.96 0.82 -5.28
CA GLU A 119 -7.26 0.64 -4.61
C GLU A 119 -7.42 -0.72 -3.90
N GLN A 120 -6.85 -1.80 -4.47
CA GLN A 120 -6.89 -3.15 -3.88
C GLN A 120 -6.19 -3.20 -2.50
N LEU A 121 -5.32 -2.25 -2.17
CA LEU A 121 -4.73 -2.16 -0.85
C LEU A 121 -5.80 -1.96 0.23
N GLY A 122 -6.90 -1.26 -0.09
CA GLY A 122 -8.06 -1.14 0.78
C GLY A 122 -8.73 -2.49 1.08
N ASP A 123 -8.74 -3.42 0.13
CA ASP A 123 -9.26 -4.79 0.35
C ASP A 123 -8.39 -5.62 1.30
N ARG A 124 -7.11 -5.27 1.40
CA ARG A 124 -6.13 -5.95 2.25
C ARG A 124 -5.90 -5.25 3.59
N TRP A 125 -6.70 -4.23 3.93
CA TRP A 125 -6.47 -3.38 5.11
C TRP A 125 -6.47 -4.16 6.43
N GLY A 126 -7.38 -5.13 6.58
CA GLY A 126 -7.42 -6.00 7.77
C GLY A 126 -6.13 -6.79 7.97
N ASP A 127 -5.55 -7.32 6.89
CA ASP A 127 -4.28 -8.06 6.93
C ASP A 127 -3.11 -7.17 7.37
N LEU A 128 -3.13 -5.89 6.98
CA LEU A 128 -2.11 -4.90 7.37
C LEU A 128 -2.25 -4.47 8.84
N CYS A 129 -3.45 -4.56 9.42
CA CYS A 129 -3.67 -4.16 10.81
C CYS A 129 -3.05 -5.14 11.82
N THR A 130 -2.99 -6.43 11.51
CA THR A 130 -2.34 -7.53 12.29
C THR A 130 -2.86 -7.76 13.71
N SER A 131 -3.66 -6.86 14.28
CA SER A 131 -4.27 -6.98 15.60
C SER A 131 -5.64 -6.33 15.62
N SER A 132 -6.53 -6.84 16.46
CA SER A 132 -7.88 -6.26 16.64
C SER A 132 -7.83 -4.83 17.14
N THR A 133 -6.87 -4.47 18.01
CA THR A 133 -6.74 -3.11 18.54
C THR A 133 -6.41 -2.10 17.45
N ILE A 134 -5.44 -2.42 16.58
CA ILE A 134 -5.09 -1.55 15.44
C ILE A 134 -6.25 -1.48 14.45
N ALA A 135 -6.89 -2.62 14.15
CA ALA A 135 -8.02 -2.68 13.24
C ALA A 135 -9.19 -1.83 13.74
N SER A 136 -9.58 -1.96 15.02
CA SER A 136 -10.64 -1.13 15.63
C SER A 136 -10.29 0.36 15.59
N SER A 137 -9.04 0.73 15.92
CA SER A 137 -8.62 2.14 15.85
C SER A 137 -8.73 2.72 14.43
N TRP A 138 -8.46 1.92 13.40
CA TRP A 138 -8.64 2.35 12.01
C TRP A 138 -10.10 2.39 11.59
N ALA A 139 -10.92 1.42 12.00
CA ALA A 139 -12.36 1.45 11.76
C ALA A 139 -12.99 2.72 12.36
N ASP A 140 -12.70 3.03 13.63
CA ASP A 140 -13.22 4.22 14.31
C ASP A 140 -12.82 5.52 13.59
N ARG A 141 -11.61 5.57 13.02
CA ARG A 141 -11.12 6.73 12.27
C ARG A 141 -11.80 6.90 10.91
N LEU A 142 -12.08 5.80 10.22
CA LEU A 142 -12.60 5.83 8.84
C LEU A 142 -14.13 5.88 8.79
N LEU A 143 -14.80 5.37 9.82
CA LEU A 143 -16.26 5.26 9.90
C LEU A 143 -16.99 6.57 9.63
N PRO A 144 -16.58 7.75 10.18
CA PRO A 144 -17.29 9.00 9.90
C PRO A 144 -17.31 9.37 8.41
N GLY A 145 -16.18 9.17 7.71
CA GLY A 145 -16.07 9.44 6.27
C GLY A 145 -16.89 8.45 5.45
N THR A 146 -16.85 7.16 5.82
CA THR A 146 -17.63 6.11 5.18
C THR A 146 -19.13 6.31 5.36
N ALA A 147 -19.59 6.61 6.58
CA ALA A 147 -21.00 6.84 6.88
C ALA A 147 -21.57 8.03 6.09
N ARG A 148 -20.79 9.11 5.92
CA ARG A 148 -21.21 10.28 5.14
C ARG A 148 -21.46 9.93 3.67
N VAL A 149 -20.56 9.17 3.05
CA VAL A 149 -20.69 8.76 1.64
C VAL A 149 -21.80 7.73 1.42
N MET A 150 -22.01 6.83 2.38
CA MET A 150 -23.01 5.75 2.27
C MET A 150 -24.42 6.17 2.72
N GLY A 151 -24.56 7.32 3.38
CA GLY A 151 -25.85 7.83 3.87
C GLY A 151 -26.75 8.39 2.76
N ALA A 152 -28.00 8.68 3.08
CA ALA A 152 -28.97 9.25 2.14
C ALA A 152 -28.56 10.61 1.55
N GLU A 153 -27.66 11.33 2.23
CA GLU A 153 -27.07 12.59 1.77
C GLU A 153 -25.75 12.40 0.99
N GLY A 154 -25.29 11.16 0.80
CA GLY A 154 -24.12 10.85 -0.01
C GLY A 154 -24.40 11.19 -1.46
N LEU A 155 -23.98 12.38 -1.90
CA LEU A 155 -24.21 12.92 -3.25
C LEU A 155 -23.40 12.19 -4.35
N GLY A 156 -23.17 10.88 -4.20
CA GLY A 156 -22.30 10.09 -5.08
C GLY A 156 -20.80 10.36 -4.89
N GLU A 157 -20.42 11.02 -3.79
CA GLU A 157 -19.01 11.28 -3.47
C GLU A 157 -18.25 9.97 -3.19
N HIS A 158 -17.00 9.87 -3.65
CA HIS A 158 -16.14 8.73 -3.34
C HIS A 158 -15.26 9.01 -2.11
N PHE A 159 -15.11 8.03 -1.23
CA PHE A 159 -14.13 8.04 -0.14
C PHE A 159 -13.24 6.80 -0.21
N ALA A 160 -11.94 7.00 -0.45
CA ALA A 160 -10.96 5.93 -0.59
C ALA A 160 -10.90 5.00 0.64
N GLY A 161 -11.23 5.53 1.83
CA GLY A 161 -11.24 4.76 3.08
C GLY A 161 -12.44 3.83 3.28
N THR A 162 -13.46 3.86 2.42
CA THR A 162 -14.66 3.03 2.60
C THR A 162 -14.34 1.53 2.64
N THR A 163 -13.57 1.03 1.66
CA THR A 163 -13.18 -0.39 1.65
C THR A 163 -12.28 -0.71 2.85
N ALA A 164 -11.29 0.14 3.13
CA ALA A 164 -10.39 -0.04 4.28
C ALA A 164 -11.14 -0.13 5.62
N CYS A 165 -12.14 0.74 5.84
CA CYS A 165 -13.02 0.71 7.02
C CYS A 165 -13.72 -0.64 7.15
N GLN A 166 -14.40 -1.09 6.08
CA GLN A 166 -15.13 -2.36 6.07
C GLN A 166 -14.23 -3.56 6.29
N ARG A 167 -12.97 -3.52 5.80
CA ARG A 167 -12.00 -4.60 5.98
C ARG A 167 -11.37 -4.60 7.36
N ALA A 168 -11.19 -3.42 7.98
CA ALA A 168 -10.72 -3.31 9.36
C ALA A 168 -11.71 -3.95 10.35
N GLU A 169 -13.02 -3.81 10.10
CA GLU A 169 -14.07 -4.38 10.95
C GLU A 169 -14.21 -5.91 10.80
N ARG A 170 -13.72 -6.48 9.70
CA ARG A 170 -13.72 -7.94 9.53
C ARG A 170 -12.62 -8.53 10.41
N ARG A 171 -13.04 -9.18 11.50
CA ARG A 171 -12.17 -9.90 12.45
C ARG A 171 -11.14 -10.74 11.67
N PRO A 172 -9.83 -10.64 11.97
CA PRO A 172 -8.84 -11.51 11.35
C PRO A 172 -9.20 -12.97 11.66
N PRO A 173 -8.94 -13.92 10.73
CA PRO A 173 -9.16 -15.33 11.01
C PRO A 173 -8.39 -15.74 12.29
N PRO A 174 -8.94 -16.68 13.08
CA PRO A 174 -8.35 -17.13 14.34
C PRO A 174 -6.96 -17.75 14.16
#